data_AF-A0A4U7EEG3-F1
#
_entry.id   AF-A0A4U7EEG3-F1
#
_cell.length_a   1.000
_cell.length_b   1.000
_cell.length_c   1.000
_cell.angle_alpha   90.00
_cell.angle_beta   90.00
_cell.angle_gamma   90.00
#
_symmetry.space_group_name_H-M   'P 1'
#
loop_
_entity.id
_entity.type
_entity.pdbx_description
1 polymer ?
#
loop_
_entity_poly.entity_id
_entity_poly.type
_entity_poly.pdbx_seq_one_letter_code
_entity_poly.pdbx_strand_id
1 'polypeptide(L)'
;MYLFQKSESFIRIVDGFEQLGDNPTPYTLRGGGENKSNAEAIHANRPDVDQQEDESSNEPITLDVDAWEDDIWELDFPHVDTIPHSELLNRAIRVLEYAEQSGYVNESELDGGIDEENVMGYFDPVPKRVVIDTDSDDFLGARKGPTVAHELGHAFDIGVGQKSERAGFDETKESVFDTDGGHEDAIRLSERLRGTIPEGEGEYSSYRLSEEELLADAFALMILEPKAAERVGPRAVACLKSYLSAVTENILT
;
A
#
# COMPACT_ATOMS: atom_id res chain seq x y z
N MET A 1 14.57 -1.10 6.18
CA MET A 1 13.84 -2.14 5.40
C MET A 1 13.59 -1.56 4.02
N TYR A 2 13.84 -2.32 2.95
CA TYR A 2 13.82 -1.74 1.60
C TYR A 2 12.37 -1.74 1.09
N LEU A 3 11.70 -0.58 1.06
CA LEU A 3 10.39 -0.48 0.42
C LEU A 3 10.48 -0.61 -1.10
N PHE A 4 11.58 -0.15 -1.70
CA PHE A 4 11.91 -0.41 -3.10
C PHE A 4 13.41 -0.63 -3.19
N GLN A 5 13.85 -1.86 -3.53
CA GLN A 5 15.20 -2.02 -4.01
C GLN A 5 15.27 -1.43 -5.42
N LYS A 6 16.20 -0.49 -5.62
CA LYS A 6 16.49 0.15 -6.92
C LYS A 6 17.05 -0.83 -7.97
N SER A 7 17.10 -2.13 -7.67
CA SER A 7 17.60 -3.19 -8.54
C SER A 7 16.45 -4.00 -9.15
N GLU A 8 16.26 -3.78 -10.46
CA GLU A 8 15.69 -4.72 -11.44
C GLU A 8 14.17 -4.87 -11.57
N SER A 9 13.40 -3.81 -11.33
CA SER A 9 12.04 -3.77 -11.88
C SER A 9 12.06 -3.51 -13.39
N PHE A 10 11.44 -4.40 -14.18
CA PHE A 10 11.23 -4.18 -15.62
C PHE A 10 10.29 -2.99 -15.83
N ILE A 11 10.84 -1.78 -15.93
CA ILE A 11 10.06 -0.60 -16.31
C ILE A 11 9.72 -0.73 -17.79
N ARG A 12 8.42 -0.81 -18.09
CA ARG A 12 7.92 -0.84 -19.46
C ARG A 12 7.19 0.46 -19.76
N ILE A 13 7.24 0.89 -21.02
CA ILE A 13 6.41 1.99 -21.52
C ILE A 13 5.15 1.39 -22.13
N VAL A 14 4.00 1.73 -21.55
CA VAL A 14 2.68 1.31 -22.03
C VAL A 14 1.79 2.55 -22.08
N ASP A 15 1.31 2.91 -23.27
CA ASP A 15 0.39 4.04 -23.47
C ASP A 15 0.84 5.37 -22.83
N GLY A 16 2.16 5.62 -22.86
CA GLY A 16 2.79 6.83 -22.31
C GLY A 16 3.08 6.75 -20.81
N PHE A 17 2.70 5.68 -20.13
CA PHE A 17 3.07 5.39 -18.75
C PHE A 17 4.33 4.55 -18.66
N GLU A 18 5.16 4.86 -17.68
CA GLU A 18 6.16 3.95 -17.14
C GLU A 18 5.49 3.05 -16.10
N GLN A 19 5.60 1.73 -16.28
CA GLN A 19 4.95 0.72 -15.44
C GLN A 19 5.98 -0.16 -14.72
N LEU A 20 5.79 -0.32 -13.41
CA LEU A 20 6.53 -1.19 -12.51
C LEU A 20 5.90 -2.58 -12.43
N GLY A 21 6.55 -3.59 -13.03
CA GLY A 21 6.01 -4.96 -13.05
C GLY A 21 4.90 -5.15 -14.07
N ASP A 22 4.18 -6.27 -13.99
CA ASP A 22 3.23 -6.67 -15.04
C ASP A 22 1.80 -6.16 -14.84
N ASN A 23 1.43 -5.76 -13.62
CA ASN A 23 0.06 -5.31 -13.28
C ASN A 23 -0.01 -3.77 -13.16
N PRO A 24 -0.82 -3.09 -13.99
CA PRO A 24 -1.02 -1.64 -13.88
C PRO A 24 -1.89 -1.29 -12.67
N THR A 25 -1.38 -0.43 -11.80
CA THR A 25 -2.10 0.08 -10.61
C THR A 25 -1.74 1.56 -10.42
N PRO A 26 -2.49 2.32 -9.59
CA PRO A 26 -2.10 3.69 -9.28
C PRO A 26 -0.69 3.77 -8.67
N TYR A 27 -0.26 2.73 -7.95
CA TYR A 27 1.03 2.66 -7.29
C TYR A 27 2.20 2.33 -8.22
N THR A 28 1.93 1.55 -9.27
CA THR A 28 2.95 1.01 -10.18
C THR A 28 3.08 1.78 -11.47
N LEU A 29 2.36 2.89 -11.64
CA LEU A 29 2.39 3.73 -12.84
C LEU A 29 2.93 5.12 -12.54
N ARG A 30 3.72 5.66 -13.47
CA ARG A 30 4.12 7.09 -13.49
C ARG A 30 4.12 7.63 -14.92
N GLY A 31 4.07 8.94 -15.09
CA GLY A 31 3.99 9.57 -16.41
C GLY A 31 2.56 9.61 -16.96
N GLY A 32 2.36 9.14 -18.20
CA GLY A 32 1.05 9.07 -18.86
C GLY A 32 0.89 9.95 -20.11
N GLY A 33 1.84 10.85 -20.37
CA GLY A 33 1.94 11.61 -21.61
C GLY A 33 0.65 12.31 -22.05
N GLU A 34 0.34 12.23 -23.34
CA GLU A 34 -0.87 12.83 -23.94
C GLU A 34 -2.16 12.18 -23.45
N ASN A 35 -2.16 10.85 -23.22
CA ASN A 35 -3.35 10.13 -22.76
C ASN A 35 -3.80 10.63 -21.38
N LYS A 36 -2.86 10.78 -20.44
CA LYS A 36 -3.16 11.39 -19.14
C LYS A 36 -3.66 12.82 -19.28
N SER A 37 -3.03 13.63 -20.13
CA SER A 37 -3.46 15.02 -20.36
C SER A 37 -4.90 15.10 -20.91
N ASN A 38 -5.28 14.16 -21.79
CA ASN A 38 -6.65 14.06 -22.31
C ASN A 38 -7.63 13.63 -21.23
N ALA A 39 -7.29 12.60 -20.44
CA ALA A 39 -8.12 12.13 -19.33
C ALA A 39 -8.34 13.21 -18.28
N GLU A 40 -7.29 13.97 -17.90
CA GLU A 40 -7.40 15.13 -17.00
C GLU A 40 -8.37 16.19 -17.54
N ALA A 41 -8.33 16.47 -18.85
CA ALA A 41 -9.23 17.43 -19.46
C ALA A 41 -10.70 16.96 -19.46
N ILE A 42 -10.94 15.66 -19.67
CA ILE A 42 -12.28 15.05 -19.58
C ILE A 42 -12.78 15.11 -18.13
N HIS A 43 -11.96 14.65 -17.18
CA HIS A 43 -12.31 14.63 -15.76
C HIS A 43 -12.62 16.02 -15.21
N ALA A 44 -11.81 17.03 -15.53
CA ALA A 44 -11.99 18.40 -15.07
C ALA A 44 -13.29 19.07 -15.56
N ASN A 45 -13.94 18.53 -16.60
CA ASN A 45 -15.23 19.03 -17.09
C ASN A 45 -16.44 18.38 -16.38
N ARG A 46 -16.21 17.37 -15.54
CA ARG A 46 -17.28 16.73 -14.74
C ARG A 46 -17.67 17.63 -13.55
N PRO A 47 -18.89 17.50 -13.02
CA PRO A 47 -19.26 18.16 -11.76
C PRO A 47 -18.33 17.78 -10.60
N ASP A 48 -17.96 18.73 -9.74
CA ASP A 48 -17.06 18.48 -8.59
C ASP A 48 -17.50 17.32 -7.69
N VAL A 49 -18.82 17.13 -7.52
CA VAL A 49 -19.36 16.02 -6.72
C VAL A 49 -19.09 14.66 -7.36
N ASP A 50 -19.16 14.59 -8.68
CA ASP A 50 -18.91 13.37 -9.44
C ASP A 50 -17.41 13.05 -9.40
N GLN A 51 -16.55 14.07 -9.54
CA GLN A 51 -15.10 13.94 -9.39
C GLN A 51 -14.74 13.38 -8.00
N GLN A 52 -15.28 13.97 -6.93
CA GLN A 52 -15.00 13.54 -5.56
C GLN A 52 -15.49 12.14 -5.24
N GLU A 53 -16.66 11.74 -5.76
CA GLU A 53 -17.16 10.38 -5.57
C GLU A 53 -16.22 9.36 -6.21
N ASP A 54 -15.78 9.65 -7.43
CA ASP A 54 -14.90 8.79 -8.22
C ASP A 54 -13.49 8.71 -7.63
N GLU A 55 -12.90 9.85 -7.28
CA GLU A 55 -11.63 9.96 -6.56
C GLU A 55 -11.65 9.33 -5.16
N SER A 56 -12.83 8.97 -4.65
CA SER A 56 -12.97 8.21 -3.41
C SER A 56 -13.20 6.71 -3.66
N SER A 57 -13.56 6.38 -4.89
CA SER A 57 -13.63 5.02 -5.39
C SER A 57 -12.22 4.49 -5.71
N ASN A 58 -12.14 3.18 -5.89
CA ASN A 58 -10.87 2.48 -6.10
C ASN A 58 -11.03 1.50 -7.24
N GLU A 59 -11.59 1.93 -8.37
CA GLU A 59 -12.02 1.03 -9.44
C GLU A 59 -10.83 0.37 -10.18
N PRO A 60 -11.08 -0.68 -10.98
CA PRO A 60 -10.03 -1.29 -11.79
C PRO A 60 -9.42 -0.26 -12.74
N ILE A 61 -8.10 -0.35 -12.92
CA ILE A 61 -7.37 0.60 -13.76
C ILE A 61 -7.46 0.20 -15.23
N THR A 62 -7.64 1.19 -16.09
CA THR A 62 -7.40 1.09 -17.54
C THR A 62 -6.41 2.16 -18.00
N LEU A 63 -5.62 1.85 -19.04
CA LEU A 63 -4.72 2.82 -19.70
C LEU A 63 -5.31 3.35 -21.02
N ASP A 64 -6.45 2.82 -21.43
CA ASP A 64 -7.19 3.23 -22.62
C ASP A 64 -8.18 4.34 -22.22
N VAL A 65 -7.93 5.56 -22.72
CA VAL A 65 -8.73 6.75 -22.42
C VAL A 65 -10.15 6.62 -22.96
N ASP A 66 -10.33 6.00 -24.13
CA ASP A 66 -11.66 5.85 -24.75
C ASP A 66 -12.49 4.85 -23.93
N ALA A 67 -11.88 3.72 -23.52
CA ALA A 67 -12.55 2.73 -22.68
C ALA A 67 -12.92 3.29 -21.29
N TRP A 68 -12.05 4.13 -20.73
CA TRP A 68 -12.30 4.84 -19.48
C TRP A 68 -13.44 5.86 -19.61
N GLU A 69 -13.44 6.70 -20.66
CA GLU A 69 -14.49 7.70 -20.88
C GLU A 69 -15.87 7.05 -21.07
N ASP A 70 -15.92 5.90 -21.74
CA ASP A 70 -17.16 5.13 -21.95
C ASP A 70 -17.71 4.49 -20.66
N ASP A 71 -16.86 4.20 -19.65
CA ASP A 71 -17.23 3.49 -18.41
C ASP A 71 -16.63 4.14 -17.14
N ILE A 72 -16.71 5.47 -17.08
CA ILE A 72 -16.03 6.34 -16.10
C ILE A 72 -16.45 6.16 -14.63
N TRP A 73 -17.39 5.26 -14.36
CA TRP A 73 -17.84 4.96 -12.98
C TRP A 73 -17.39 3.59 -12.50
N GLU A 74 -16.93 2.74 -13.42
CA GLU A 74 -16.52 1.37 -13.14
C GLU A 74 -15.04 1.15 -13.48
N LEU A 75 -14.34 2.18 -13.96
CA LEU A 75 -12.92 2.17 -14.30
C LEU A 75 -12.26 3.46 -13.83
N ASP A 76 -11.04 3.34 -13.29
CA ASP A 76 -10.18 4.46 -12.97
C ASP A 76 -9.13 4.64 -14.08
N PHE A 77 -8.78 5.89 -14.36
CA PHE A 77 -7.60 6.29 -15.12
C PHE A 77 -6.47 6.75 -14.16
N PRO A 78 -5.24 6.21 -14.30
CA PRO A 78 -4.18 6.41 -13.31
C PRO A 78 -3.85 7.89 -13.08
N HIS A 79 -3.88 8.31 -11.81
CA HIS A 79 -3.54 9.68 -11.37
C HIS A 79 -4.47 10.78 -11.90
N VAL A 80 -5.67 10.43 -12.36
CA VAL A 80 -6.70 11.38 -12.83
C VAL A 80 -7.90 11.34 -11.90
N ASP A 81 -8.54 10.19 -11.77
CA ASP A 81 -9.72 9.95 -10.93
C ASP A 81 -9.49 8.83 -9.90
N THR A 82 -8.23 8.45 -9.69
CA THR A 82 -7.79 7.64 -8.55
C THR A 82 -7.64 8.49 -7.29
N ILE A 83 -7.63 7.85 -6.11
CA ILE A 83 -7.43 8.55 -4.83
C ILE A 83 -6.24 9.53 -4.85
N PRO A 84 -6.46 10.82 -4.55
CA PRO A 84 -5.40 11.81 -4.49
C PRO A 84 -4.31 11.44 -3.46
N HIS A 85 -3.05 11.73 -3.80
CA HIS A 85 -1.89 11.41 -2.95
C HIS A 85 -1.99 12.02 -1.55
N SER A 86 -2.57 13.21 -1.43
CA SER A 86 -2.83 13.88 -0.16
C SER A 86 -3.81 13.10 0.71
N GLU A 87 -4.85 12.49 0.11
CA GLU A 87 -5.82 11.68 0.84
C GLU A 87 -5.21 10.33 1.27
N LEU A 88 -4.38 9.72 0.42
CA LEU A 88 -3.61 8.52 0.80
C LEU A 88 -2.72 8.78 2.03
N LEU A 89 -2.02 9.92 2.05
CA LEU A 89 -1.26 10.34 3.24
C LEU A 89 -2.18 10.58 4.44
N ASN A 90 -3.28 11.31 4.28
CA ASN A 90 -4.23 11.56 5.38
C ASN A 90 -4.75 10.25 6.00
N ARG A 91 -5.08 9.24 5.18
CA ARG A 91 -5.51 7.92 5.65
C ARG A 91 -4.43 7.25 6.49
N ALA A 92 -3.19 7.24 6.00
CA ALA A 92 -2.06 6.67 6.74
C ALA A 92 -1.81 7.42 8.07
N ILE A 93 -1.89 8.75 8.09
CA ILE A 93 -1.72 9.57 9.29
C ILE A 93 -2.81 9.31 10.33
N ARG A 94 -4.08 9.18 9.93
CA ARG A 94 -5.17 8.84 10.88
C ARG A 94 -4.91 7.52 11.59
N VAL A 95 -4.37 6.53 10.88
CA VAL A 95 -4.01 5.23 11.46
C VAL A 95 -2.77 5.34 12.35
N LEU A 96 -1.78 6.16 11.99
CA LEU A 96 -0.64 6.46 12.84
C LEU A 96 -1.06 7.09 14.18
N GLU A 97 -1.91 8.12 14.14
CA GLU A 97 -2.44 8.77 15.35
C GLU A 97 -3.15 7.78 16.26
N TYR A 98 -3.94 6.86 15.68
CA TYR A 98 -4.56 5.77 16.43
C TYR A 98 -3.53 4.80 17.03
N ALA A 99 -2.52 4.42 16.25
CA ALA A 99 -1.47 3.49 16.67
C ALA A 99 -0.66 4.05 17.85
N GLU A 100 -0.38 5.35 17.84
CA GLU A 100 0.26 6.08 18.95
C GLU A 100 -0.63 6.10 20.19
N GLN A 101 -1.91 6.47 20.04
CA GLN A 101 -2.87 6.51 21.16
C GLN A 101 -3.08 5.13 21.80
N SER A 102 -2.94 4.06 21.01
CA SER A 102 -3.19 2.68 21.43
C SER A 102 -1.91 1.92 21.83
N GLY A 103 -0.73 2.55 21.75
CA GLY A 103 0.55 1.96 22.16
C GLY A 103 1.11 0.89 21.22
N TYR A 104 0.66 0.86 19.95
CA TYR A 104 1.29 0.09 18.87
C TYR A 104 2.56 0.80 18.37
N VAL A 105 2.55 2.14 18.40
CA VAL A 105 3.72 2.99 18.12
C VAL A 105 3.97 3.87 19.34
N ASN A 106 5.21 3.98 19.77
CA ASN A 106 5.62 4.85 20.89
C ASN A 106 6.23 6.16 20.41
N GLU A 107 6.84 6.15 19.23
CA GLU A 107 7.51 7.30 18.63
C GLU A 107 7.36 7.23 17.11
N SER A 108 7.08 8.37 16.49
CA SER A 108 7.07 8.49 15.04
C SER A 108 7.90 9.68 14.59
N GLU A 109 8.63 9.52 13.50
CA GLU A 109 9.40 10.58 12.86
C GLU A 109 9.21 10.51 11.35
N LEU A 110 8.47 11.47 10.78
CA LEU A 110 8.05 11.42 9.37
C LEU A 110 9.05 12.06 8.39
N ASP A 111 10.13 12.61 8.93
CA ASP A 111 11.24 13.26 8.22
C ASP A 111 12.56 12.91 8.92
N GLY A 112 12.79 11.60 9.13
CA GLY A 112 13.78 11.09 10.09
C GLY A 112 15.24 11.06 9.65
N GLY A 113 15.54 11.46 8.40
CA GLY A 113 16.91 11.52 7.88
C GLY A 113 17.62 10.15 7.91
N ILE A 114 17.08 9.19 7.16
CA ILE A 114 17.64 7.85 7.00
C ILE A 114 18.83 7.93 6.03
N ASP A 115 20.03 7.64 6.54
CA ASP A 115 21.29 7.73 5.76
C ASP A 115 21.46 6.60 4.71
N GLU A 116 20.54 5.63 4.65
CA GLU A 116 20.60 4.48 3.73
C GLU A 116 19.86 4.76 2.42
N GLU A 117 20.59 4.83 1.30
CA GLU A 117 20.12 5.31 -0.02
C GLU A 117 18.84 4.63 -0.58
N ASN A 118 18.46 3.47 -0.09
CA ASN A 118 17.29 2.72 -0.58
C ASN A 118 16.25 2.40 0.50
N VAL A 119 16.37 3.00 1.69
CA VAL A 119 15.43 2.80 2.79
C VAL A 119 14.57 4.05 2.93
N MET A 120 13.29 3.91 2.59
CA MET A 120 12.30 5.00 2.67
C MET A 120 11.64 5.10 4.04
N GLY A 121 11.71 4.03 4.81
CA GLY A 121 11.11 3.91 6.13
C GLY A 121 11.55 2.62 6.83
N TYR A 122 11.29 2.58 8.13
CA TYR A 122 11.41 1.36 8.90
C TYR A 122 10.56 1.45 10.18
N PHE A 123 10.19 0.27 10.69
CA PHE A 123 9.68 0.08 12.03
C PHE A 123 10.72 -0.60 12.94
N ASP A 124 11.06 0.03 14.05
CA ASP A 124 11.87 -0.55 15.12
C ASP A 124 10.97 -1.19 16.17
N PRO A 125 11.04 -2.51 16.41
CA PRO A 125 10.13 -3.21 17.31
C PRO A 125 10.35 -2.93 18.80
N VAL A 126 11.51 -2.36 19.12
CA VAL A 126 11.90 -1.85 20.44
C VAL A 126 12.73 -0.58 20.16
N PRO A 127 12.19 0.63 20.39
CA PRO A 127 11.09 0.95 21.29
C PRO A 127 9.68 1.02 20.65
N LYS A 128 9.39 0.37 19.50
CA LYS A 128 8.15 0.59 18.69
C LYS A 128 8.15 1.97 18.02
N ARG A 129 9.18 2.22 17.22
CA ARG A 129 9.37 3.51 16.54
C ARG A 129 9.14 3.36 15.05
N VAL A 130 8.35 4.25 14.46
CA VAL A 130 8.20 4.37 13.01
C VAL A 130 9.05 5.54 12.54
N VAL A 131 9.93 5.31 11.58
CA VAL A 131 10.73 6.36 10.95
C VAL A 131 10.49 6.33 9.46
N ILE A 132 10.22 7.49 8.87
CA ILE A 132 9.98 7.68 7.45
C ILE A 132 10.94 8.75 6.95
N ASP A 133 11.56 8.49 5.81
CA ASP A 133 12.41 9.45 5.12
C ASP A 133 12.28 9.24 3.61
N THR A 134 11.20 9.77 3.07
CA THR A 134 10.97 9.79 1.62
C THR A 134 10.18 11.02 1.24
N ASP A 135 10.78 11.84 0.39
CA ASP A 135 10.09 12.87 -0.39
C ASP A 135 9.97 12.45 -1.86
N SER A 136 10.04 11.14 -2.13
CA SER A 136 9.99 10.59 -3.49
C SER A 136 8.78 11.10 -4.25
N ASP A 137 9.02 11.60 -5.45
CA ASP A 137 8.01 11.91 -6.46
C ASP A 137 7.95 10.85 -7.58
N ASP A 138 8.58 9.69 -7.34
CA ASP A 138 8.60 8.53 -8.22
C ASP A 138 7.20 7.84 -8.26
N PHE A 139 7.17 6.51 -8.42
CA PHE A 139 6.00 5.66 -8.28
C PHE A 139 5.26 5.95 -6.96
N LEU A 140 3.92 5.99 -7.03
CA LEU A 140 3.10 6.35 -5.88
C LEU A 140 3.33 5.41 -4.69
N GLY A 141 3.62 4.13 -4.93
CA GLY A 141 3.95 3.17 -3.87
C GLY A 141 5.18 3.56 -3.02
N ALA A 142 6.10 4.38 -3.55
CA ALA A 142 7.31 4.85 -2.88
C ALA A 142 7.15 6.19 -2.13
N ARG A 143 5.95 6.78 -2.16
CA ARG A 143 5.68 8.08 -1.56
C ARG A 143 5.34 7.94 -0.08
N LYS A 144 5.49 9.06 0.65
CA LYS A 144 5.32 9.14 2.11
C LYS A 144 4.04 8.47 2.63
N GLY A 145 2.88 8.67 2.00
CA GLY A 145 1.62 8.05 2.44
C GLY A 145 1.67 6.52 2.44
N PRO A 146 1.90 5.88 1.27
CA PRO A 146 2.11 4.43 1.19
C PRO A 146 3.23 3.87 2.06
N THR A 147 4.36 4.58 2.17
CA THR A 147 5.45 4.19 3.07
C THR A 147 5.02 4.18 4.53
N VAL A 148 4.34 5.24 5.02
CA VAL A 148 3.78 5.27 6.39
C VAL A 148 2.84 4.09 6.61
N ALA A 149 1.94 3.85 5.65
CA ALA A 149 0.96 2.77 5.73
C ALA A 149 1.59 1.38 5.86
N HIS A 150 2.67 1.13 5.10
CA HIS A 150 3.43 -0.12 5.17
C HIS A 150 4.13 -0.28 6.53
N GLU A 151 4.88 0.74 6.99
CA GLU A 151 5.59 0.66 8.28
C GLU A 151 4.62 0.50 9.47
N LEU A 152 3.42 1.07 9.38
CA LEU A 152 2.36 0.82 10.36
C LEU A 152 1.93 -0.65 10.35
N GLY A 153 1.90 -1.31 9.19
CA GLY A 153 1.62 -2.73 9.10
C GLY A 153 2.56 -3.58 9.97
N HIS A 154 3.86 -3.28 9.98
CA HIS A 154 4.81 -3.92 10.90
C HIS A 154 4.51 -3.65 12.37
N ALA A 155 4.05 -2.44 12.71
CA ALA A 155 3.64 -2.10 14.08
C ALA A 155 2.42 -2.90 14.55
N PHE A 156 1.56 -3.33 13.63
CA PHE A 156 0.39 -4.18 13.90
C PHE A 156 0.68 -5.68 13.74
N ASP A 157 1.87 -6.11 13.31
CA ASP A 157 2.18 -7.53 13.14
C ASP A 157 2.25 -8.28 14.49
N ILE A 158 1.69 -9.49 14.52
CA ILE A 158 1.75 -10.43 15.64
C ILE A 158 3.17 -10.94 15.90
N GLY A 159 3.97 -11.09 14.85
CA GLY A 159 5.26 -11.80 14.87
C GLY A 159 6.41 -10.97 15.43
N VAL A 160 6.22 -9.65 15.49
CA VAL A 160 7.28 -8.72 15.81
C VAL A 160 7.43 -8.65 17.34
N GLY A 161 8.02 -9.71 17.97
CA GLY A 161 8.92 -9.89 19.17
C GLY A 161 8.43 -10.46 20.56
N GLN A 162 8.87 -9.92 21.73
CA GLN A 162 8.64 -10.46 23.10
C GLN A 162 7.24 -10.24 23.75
N LYS A 163 6.77 -11.30 24.41
CA LYS A 163 5.44 -11.56 25.03
C LYS A 163 4.87 -10.49 25.99
N SER A 164 5.68 -9.65 26.62
CA SER A 164 5.26 -8.80 27.74
C SER A 164 5.16 -7.30 27.42
N GLU A 165 5.43 -6.88 26.18
CA GLU A 165 5.59 -5.45 25.85
C GLU A 165 4.71 -4.98 24.66
N ARG A 166 3.83 -5.83 24.08
CA ARG A 166 3.26 -5.57 22.74
C ARG A 166 1.74 -5.60 22.66
N ALA A 167 1.19 -4.57 22.04
CA ALA A 167 -0.13 -4.62 21.44
C ALA A 167 0.00 -5.40 20.12
N GLY A 168 -0.90 -6.34 19.83
CA GLY A 168 -0.86 -7.18 18.63
C GLY A 168 -0.35 -8.62 18.83
N PHE A 169 0.63 -8.85 19.70
CA PHE A 169 1.23 -10.18 19.89
C PHE A 169 0.21 -11.24 20.34
N ASP A 170 0.06 -12.31 19.57
CA ASP A 170 -0.78 -13.47 19.89
C ASP A 170 0.08 -14.74 19.96
N GLU A 171 0.26 -15.30 21.16
CA GLU A 171 1.06 -16.52 21.37
C GLU A 171 0.45 -17.78 20.75
N THR A 172 -0.78 -17.69 20.25
CA THR A 172 -1.51 -18.81 19.65
C THR A 172 -1.42 -18.86 18.13
N LYS A 173 -0.79 -17.85 17.50
CA LYS A 173 -0.66 -17.73 16.04
C LYS A 173 0.78 -17.42 15.63
N GLU A 174 1.26 -18.12 14.60
CA GLU A 174 2.59 -17.90 14.01
C GLU A 174 2.55 -16.95 12.79
N SER A 175 1.39 -16.81 12.13
CA SER A 175 1.13 -15.86 11.03
C SER A 175 -0.35 -15.44 11.03
N VAL A 176 -0.63 -14.28 10.43
CA VAL A 176 -2.00 -13.83 10.10
C VAL A 176 -2.57 -14.57 8.88
N PHE A 177 -1.72 -14.99 7.93
CA PHE A 177 -2.12 -15.71 6.71
C PHE A 177 -1.87 -17.22 6.84
N ASP A 178 -2.65 -17.87 7.70
CA ASP A 178 -2.51 -19.29 8.04
C ASP A 178 -3.06 -20.27 6.97
N THR A 179 -3.54 -19.76 5.84
CA THR A 179 -4.03 -20.56 4.71
C THR A 179 -3.31 -20.18 3.43
N ASP A 180 -3.06 -21.17 2.56
CA ASP A 180 -2.47 -20.96 1.23
C ASP A 180 -3.21 -19.86 0.46
N GLY A 181 -4.55 -19.81 0.57
CA GLY A 181 -5.37 -18.79 -0.06
C GLY A 181 -5.20 -17.37 0.52
N GLY A 182 -4.96 -17.24 1.83
CA GLY A 182 -4.63 -15.95 2.44
C GLY A 182 -3.26 -15.45 1.98
N HIS A 183 -2.28 -16.34 1.91
CA HIS A 183 -0.93 -16.02 1.47
C HIS A 183 -0.89 -15.61 -0.02
N GLU A 184 -1.57 -16.35 -0.91
CA GLU A 184 -1.74 -15.96 -2.31
C GLU A 184 -2.38 -14.58 -2.49
N ASP A 185 -3.37 -14.25 -1.67
CA ASP A 185 -4.04 -12.95 -1.68
C ASP A 185 -3.10 -11.84 -1.21
N ALA A 186 -2.27 -12.10 -0.19
CA ALA A 186 -1.29 -11.15 0.31
C ALA A 186 -0.20 -10.87 -0.73
N ILE A 187 0.25 -11.87 -1.50
CA ILE A 187 1.15 -11.68 -2.64
C ILE A 187 0.52 -10.73 -3.67
N ARG A 188 -0.75 -10.95 -4.05
CA ARG A 188 -1.44 -10.08 -5.02
C ARG A 188 -1.58 -8.65 -4.53
N LEU A 189 -1.79 -8.46 -3.22
CA LEU A 189 -1.81 -7.14 -2.59
C LEU A 189 -0.40 -6.50 -2.61
N SER A 190 0.66 -7.23 -2.26
CA SER A 190 2.04 -6.73 -2.38
C SER A 190 2.38 -6.30 -3.81
N GLU A 191 2.00 -7.10 -4.80
CA GLU A 191 2.22 -6.77 -6.20
C GLU A 191 1.41 -5.55 -6.66
N ARG A 192 0.21 -5.33 -6.10
CA ARG A 192 -0.57 -4.12 -6.37
C ARG A 192 0.14 -2.87 -5.87
N LEU A 193 0.74 -2.92 -4.68
CA LEU A 193 1.37 -1.76 -4.04
C LEU A 193 2.77 -1.46 -4.59
N ARG A 194 3.57 -2.51 -4.85
CA ARG A 194 5.01 -2.38 -5.11
C ARG A 194 5.47 -3.01 -6.42
N GLY A 195 4.53 -3.46 -7.27
CA GLY A 195 4.82 -4.15 -8.53
C GLY A 195 5.27 -5.59 -8.33
N THR A 196 5.53 -6.29 -9.44
CA THR A 196 5.94 -7.70 -9.47
C THR A 196 7.03 -8.00 -8.43
N ILE A 197 6.84 -9.06 -7.65
CA ILE A 197 7.84 -9.51 -6.68
C ILE A 197 9.04 -10.08 -7.46
N PRO A 198 10.27 -9.55 -7.26
CA PRO A 198 11.43 -10.07 -7.96
C PRO A 198 11.72 -11.50 -7.52
N GLU A 199 12.31 -12.30 -8.42
CA GLU A 199 12.91 -13.57 -8.04
C GLU A 199 14.01 -13.32 -7.02
N GLY A 200 14.15 -14.22 -6.04
CA GLY A 200 15.21 -14.06 -5.04
C GLY A 200 16.59 -14.39 -5.60
N GLU A 201 17.64 -13.94 -4.91
CA GLU A 201 19.02 -14.15 -5.35
C GLU A 201 19.51 -15.57 -5.00
N GLY A 202 19.74 -16.38 -6.03
CA GLY A 202 20.31 -17.73 -5.87
C GLY A 202 19.32 -18.72 -5.24
N GLU A 203 19.65 -19.25 -4.05
CA GLU A 203 18.78 -20.17 -3.31
C GLU A 203 17.82 -19.45 -2.34
N TYR A 204 17.98 -18.14 -2.17
CA TYR A 204 17.14 -17.36 -1.26
C TYR A 204 15.90 -16.87 -2.00
N SER A 205 14.74 -16.94 -1.34
CA SER A 205 13.53 -16.28 -1.81
C SER A 205 13.64 -14.76 -1.62
N SER A 206 12.88 -13.99 -2.40
CA SER A 206 12.76 -12.55 -2.19
C SER A 206 12.23 -12.24 -0.79
N TYR A 207 12.80 -11.22 -0.13
CA TYR A 207 12.35 -10.82 1.22
C TYR A 207 10.89 -10.34 1.20
N ARG A 208 10.39 -9.84 0.06
CA ARG A 208 8.99 -9.46 -0.15
C ARG A 208 8.01 -10.63 -0.03
N LEU A 209 8.50 -11.88 -0.04
CA LEU A 209 7.69 -13.07 0.22
C LEU A 209 7.67 -13.47 1.71
N SER A 210 8.33 -12.70 2.58
CA SER A 210 8.22 -12.93 4.02
C SER A 210 6.82 -12.55 4.50
N GLU A 211 6.30 -13.32 5.47
CA GLU A 211 4.97 -13.09 6.06
C GLU A 211 4.80 -11.67 6.60
N GLU A 212 5.86 -11.14 7.23
CA GLU A 212 5.89 -9.79 7.81
C GLU A 212 5.71 -8.71 6.73
N GLU A 213 6.44 -8.79 5.61
CA GLU A 213 6.33 -7.83 4.50
C GLU A 213 4.98 -7.94 3.77
N LEU A 214 4.49 -9.17 3.57
CA LEU A 214 3.19 -9.43 2.96
C LEU A 214 2.05 -8.88 3.84
N LEU A 215 2.17 -9.00 5.17
CA LEU A 215 1.23 -8.43 6.12
C LEU A 215 1.26 -6.91 6.04
N ALA A 216 2.44 -6.31 6.00
CA ALA A 216 2.61 -4.87 5.93
C ALA A 216 2.00 -4.27 4.65
N ASP A 217 2.24 -4.89 3.50
CA ASP A 217 1.65 -4.47 2.22
C ASP A 217 0.13 -4.65 2.20
N ALA A 218 -0.38 -5.76 2.71
CA ALA A 218 -1.82 -6.02 2.78
C ALA A 218 -2.53 -5.06 3.76
N PHE A 219 -1.91 -4.75 4.90
CA PHE A 219 -2.38 -3.74 5.84
C PHE A 219 -2.42 -2.36 5.18
N ALA A 220 -1.34 -1.97 4.50
CA ALA A 220 -1.26 -0.70 3.80
C ALA A 220 -2.39 -0.54 2.78
N LEU A 221 -2.64 -1.53 1.93
CA LEU A 221 -3.72 -1.45 0.96
C LEU A 221 -5.10 -1.45 1.60
N MET A 222 -5.30 -2.16 2.72
CA MET A 222 -6.57 -2.14 3.44
C MET A 222 -6.91 -0.74 3.97
N ILE A 223 -5.92 0.07 4.36
CA ILE A 223 -6.16 1.45 4.83
C ILE A 223 -6.21 2.46 3.69
N LEU A 224 -5.40 2.26 2.65
CA LEU A 224 -5.28 3.21 1.54
C LEU A 224 -6.42 3.07 0.54
N GLU A 225 -6.78 1.85 0.16
CA GLU A 225 -7.80 1.51 -0.85
C GLU A 225 -8.67 0.32 -0.41
N PRO A 226 -9.48 0.44 0.65
CA PRO A 226 -10.16 -0.70 1.28
C PRO A 226 -11.00 -1.53 0.30
N LYS A 227 -11.73 -0.87 -0.62
CA LYS A 227 -12.56 -1.55 -1.62
C LYS A 227 -11.71 -2.34 -2.62
N ALA A 228 -10.62 -1.76 -3.14
CA ALA A 228 -9.73 -2.46 -4.05
C ALA A 228 -9.00 -3.61 -3.34
N ALA A 229 -8.59 -3.41 -2.09
CA ALA A 229 -7.96 -4.47 -1.29
C ALA A 229 -8.91 -5.66 -1.12
N GLU A 230 -10.18 -5.44 -0.79
CA GLU A 230 -11.19 -6.49 -0.69
C GLU A 230 -11.43 -7.22 -2.03
N ARG A 231 -11.42 -6.50 -3.14
CA ARG A 231 -11.59 -7.11 -4.47
C ARG A 231 -10.38 -7.92 -4.89
N VAL A 232 -9.16 -7.43 -4.62
CA VAL A 232 -7.90 -8.04 -5.07
C VAL A 232 -7.51 -9.22 -4.18
N GLY A 233 -7.59 -9.07 -2.86
CA GLY A 233 -7.14 -10.06 -1.88
C GLY A 233 -8.17 -10.31 -0.77
N PRO A 234 -9.40 -10.76 -1.08
CA PRO A 234 -10.48 -10.88 -0.10
C PRO A 234 -10.15 -11.76 1.10
N ARG A 235 -9.39 -12.84 0.91
CA ARG A 235 -9.03 -13.79 1.98
C ARG A 235 -8.00 -13.18 2.91
N ALA A 236 -6.97 -12.52 2.38
CA ALA A 236 -5.97 -11.79 3.18
C ALA A 236 -6.63 -10.66 3.99
N VAL A 237 -7.49 -9.86 3.35
CA VAL A 237 -8.23 -8.80 4.05
C VAL A 237 -9.13 -9.38 5.14
N ALA A 238 -9.84 -10.48 4.89
CA ALA A 238 -10.66 -11.12 5.92
C ALA A 238 -9.82 -11.60 7.12
N CYS A 239 -8.62 -12.17 6.88
CA CYS A 239 -7.69 -12.54 7.93
C CYS A 239 -7.23 -11.32 8.74
N LEU A 240 -6.82 -10.24 8.09
CA LEU A 240 -6.42 -8.99 8.73
C LEU A 240 -7.55 -8.37 9.56
N LYS A 241 -8.78 -8.31 9.01
CA LYS A 241 -9.95 -7.80 9.75
C LYS A 241 -10.27 -8.64 10.97
N SER A 242 -10.24 -9.97 10.84
CA SER A 242 -10.47 -10.90 11.95
C SER A 242 -9.42 -10.72 13.04
N TYR A 243 -8.15 -10.59 12.64
CA TYR A 243 -7.03 -10.32 13.52
C TYR A 243 -7.20 -8.97 14.23
N LEU A 244 -7.31 -7.87 13.49
CA LEU A 244 -7.42 -6.52 14.05
C LEU A 244 -8.66 -6.35 14.91
N SER A 245 -9.80 -6.99 14.59
CA SER A 245 -10.99 -6.97 15.45
C SER A 245 -10.79 -7.71 16.77
N ALA A 246 -9.93 -8.75 16.78
CA ALA A 246 -9.55 -9.43 18.01
C ALA A 246 -8.61 -8.58 18.89
N VAL A 247 -7.86 -7.65 18.29
CA VAL A 247 -6.94 -6.77 19.02
C VAL A 247 -7.50 -5.36 19.27
N THR A 248 -8.52 -4.92 18.53
CA THR A 248 -9.08 -3.56 18.58
C THR A 248 -10.59 -3.53 18.32
N GLU A 249 -11.36 -2.91 19.24
CA GLU A 249 -12.82 -2.82 19.10
C GLU A 249 -13.30 -1.74 18.08
N ASN A 250 -12.45 -0.97 17.38
CA ASN A 250 -12.91 0.21 16.62
C ASN A 250 -12.08 0.68 15.38
N ILE A 251 -11.18 -0.10 14.77
CA ILE A 251 -10.33 0.42 13.65
C ILE A 251 -11.06 0.56 12.30
N LEU A 252 -12.15 -0.19 12.05
CA LEU A 252 -12.63 -0.45 10.67
C LEU A 252 -14.05 0.02 10.36
N THR A 253 -14.64 0.87 11.21
CA THR A 253 -15.92 1.55 10.94
C THR A 253 -15.69 2.98 10.50
#